data_AF-A0AAW2RJW0-F1
#
_entry.id   AF-A0AAW2RJW0-F1
#
_cell.length_a   1.000
_cell.length_b   1.000
_cell.length_c   1.000
_cell.angle_alpha   90.00
_cell.angle_beta   90.00
_cell.angle_gamma   90.00
#
_symmetry.space_group_name_H-M   'P 1'
#
loop_
_entity.id
_entity.type
_entity.pdbx_description
1 polymer ?
#
loop_
_entity_poly.entity_id
_entity_poly.type
_entity_poly.pdbx_seq_one_letter_code
_entity_poly.pdbx_strand_id
1 'polypeptide(L)'
;MNDHSVLYSDINLTFYYGPDRNFTIANYKVPGFYQGKVKKAYRRDVVESHDLPWDDAIGKVLNGSRAVFRVDLVAKPTFRYWLWYSKRRWLRVGAKVEVDATGKKVKKEPIPLKSAAAHGLRGGSGRMGVLQVLLGFVLSLVLCIN
;
A
#
# COMPACT_ATOMS: atom_id res chain seq x y z
N MET A 1 -20.38 5.61 8.70
CA MET A 1 -20.59 6.17 7.35
C MET A 1 -19.73 7.43 7.27
N ASN A 2 -18.72 7.48 6.40
CA ASN A 2 -17.85 8.66 6.31
C ASN A 2 -18.56 9.75 5.49
N ASP A 3 -19.00 10.82 6.15
CA ASP A 3 -19.84 11.85 5.54
C ASP A 3 -19.00 12.97 4.87
N HIS A 4 -17.75 12.68 4.53
CA HIS A 4 -16.73 13.67 4.19
C HIS A 4 -15.98 13.26 2.93
N SER A 5 -15.46 14.26 2.23
CA SER A 5 -14.52 14.01 1.13
C SER A 5 -13.09 14.16 1.62
N VAL A 6 -12.16 13.48 0.97
CA VAL A 6 -10.74 13.47 1.36
C VAL A 6 -9.92 14.00 0.20
N LEU A 7 -9.14 15.05 0.45
CA LEU A 7 -8.12 15.53 -0.46
C LEU A 7 -6.77 14.99 -0.01
N TYR A 8 -6.18 14.13 -0.82
CA TYR A 8 -4.82 13.66 -0.63
C TYR A 8 -3.85 14.64 -1.27
N SER A 9 -2.87 15.10 -0.50
CA SER A 9 -1.65 15.64 -1.09
C SER A 9 -0.90 14.53 -1.84
N ASP A 10 0.18 14.90 -2.50
CA ASP A 10 1.15 13.93 -3.01
C ASP A 10 1.48 12.88 -1.94
N ILE A 11 1.43 11.62 -2.36
CA ILE A 11 1.65 10.45 -1.51
C ILE A 11 3.00 9.87 -1.90
N ASN A 12 3.87 9.73 -0.90
CA ASN A 12 5.18 9.11 -1.09
C ASN A 12 5.08 7.64 -0.71
N LEU A 13 5.43 6.78 -1.65
CA LEU A 13 5.60 5.35 -1.44
C LEU A 13 7.08 5.03 -1.46
N THR A 14 7.53 4.31 -0.44
CA THR A 14 8.89 3.79 -0.39
C THR A 14 8.83 2.29 -0.26
N PHE A 15 9.59 1.62 -1.13
CA PHE A 15 9.67 0.18 -1.21
C PHE A 15 11.00 -0.27 -0.62
N TYR A 16 10.95 -1.33 0.16
CA TYR A 16 12.11 -1.94 0.76
C TYR A 16 12.15 -3.44 0.48
N TYR A 17 13.37 -3.96 0.41
CA TYR A 17 13.63 -5.39 0.42
C TYR A 17 14.05 -5.84 1.82
N GLY A 18 13.43 -6.92 2.29
CA GLY A 18 13.57 -7.44 3.65
C GLY A 18 12.42 -7.04 4.58
N PRO A 19 12.37 -7.64 5.78
CA PRO A 19 11.36 -7.33 6.79
C PRO A 19 11.54 -5.93 7.41
N ASP A 20 12.74 -5.36 7.27
CA ASP A 20 13.18 -4.10 7.85
C ASP A 20 13.42 -3.04 6.77
N ARG A 21 13.54 -1.77 7.17
CA ARG A 21 13.73 -0.61 6.27
C ARG A 21 15.18 -0.45 5.77
N ASN A 22 15.92 -1.54 5.71
CA ASN A 22 17.38 -1.47 5.54
C ASN A 22 17.80 -1.31 4.07
N PHE A 23 17.05 -1.89 3.14
CA PHE A 23 17.36 -1.83 1.71
C PHE A 23 16.22 -1.17 0.96
N THR A 24 16.41 0.08 0.56
CA THR A 24 15.42 0.81 -0.25
C THR A 24 15.61 0.44 -1.71
N ILE A 25 14.52 0.02 -2.35
CA ILE A 25 14.57 -0.54 -3.72
C ILE A 25 13.79 0.30 -4.73
N ALA A 26 12.92 1.18 -4.25
CA ALA A 26 12.24 2.15 -5.09
C ALA A 26 11.61 3.25 -4.24
N ASN A 27 11.51 4.42 -4.85
CA ASN A 27 10.70 5.52 -4.37
C ASN A 27 9.73 5.91 -5.47
N TYR A 28 8.46 6.06 -5.12
CA TYR A 28 7.43 6.44 -6.07
C TYR A 28 6.50 7.47 -5.45
N LYS A 29 6.10 8.44 -6.28
CA LYS A 29 5.23 9.53 -5.86
C LYS A 29 3.91 9.41 -6.59
N VAL A 30 2.84 9.10 -5.85
CA VAL A 30 1.47 9.18 -6.39
C VAL A 30 1.05 10.66 -6.35
N PRO A 31 0.66 11.27 -7.48
CA PRO A 31 0.13 12.63 -7.48
C PRO A 31 -1.08 12.74 -6.56
N GLY A 32 -1.19 13.86 -5.86
CA GLY A 32 -2.34 14.16 -5.01
C GLY A 32 -3.67 14.04 -5.77
N PHE A 33 -4.71 13.58 -5.08
CA PHE A 33 -6.02 13.38 -5.69
C PHE A 33 -7.17 13.62 -4.71
N TYR A 34 -8.33 13.92 -5.27
CA TYR A 34 -9.57 14.10 -4.54
C TYR A 34 -10.37 12.78 -4.51
N GLN A 35 -10.74 12.34 -3.31
CA GLN A 35 -11.67 11.25 -3.07
C GLN A 35 -13.01 11.83 -2.63
N GLY A 36 -14.02 11.68 -3.49
CA GLY A 36 -15.38 12.12 -3.21
C GLY A 36 -16.03 11.38 -2.04
N LYS A 37 -17.03 12.02 -1.44
CA LYS A 37 -17.86 11.46 -0.36
C LYS A 37 -18.43 10.09 -0.76
N VAL A 38 -18.26 9.06 0.08
CA VAL A 38 -18.70 7.66 -0.17
C VAL A 38 -18.10 7.02 -1.44
N LYS A 39 -17.15 7.68 -2.11
CA LYS A 39 -16.50 7.15 -3.32
C LYS A 39 -15.16 6.52 -2.97
N LYS A 40 -14.78 5.49 -3.73
CA LYS A 40 -13.45 4.90 -3.72
C LYS A 40 -12.61 5.52 -4.84
N ALA A 41 -11.34 5.75 -4.57
CA ALA A 41 -10.36 6.17 -5.57
C ALA A 41 -9.42 5.00 -5.84
N TYR A 42 -9.31 4.60 -7.10
CA TYR A 42 -8.41 3.53 -7.53
C TYR A 42 -7.27 4.14 -8.34
N ARG A 43 -6.04 3.78 -7.99
CA ARG A 43 -4.81 4.15 -8.70
C ARG A 43 -4.03 2.88 -8.97
N ARG A 44 -3.43 2.77 -10.14
CA ARG A 44 -2.59 1.64 -10.54
C ARG A 44 -1.39 2.24 -11.25
N ASP A 45 -0.20 1.84 -10.82
CA ASP A 45 1.03 2.19 -11.53
C ASP A 45 2.04 1.05 -11.44
N VAL A 46 3.08 1.15 -12.27
CA VAL A 46 4.25 0.27 -12.33
C VAL A 46 5.41 1.04 -11.74
N VAL A 47 6.10 0.43 -10.78
CA VAL A 47 7.31 0.99 -10.19
C VAL A 47 8.45 0.05 -10.48
N GLU A 48 9.47 0.55 -11.18
CA GLU A 48 10.71 -0.18 -11.40
C GLU A 48 11.55 -0.13 -10.13
N SER A 49 12.08 -1.28 -9.75
CA SER A 49 12.99 -1.44 -8.62
C SER A 49 14.44 -1.29 -9.07
N HIS A 50 15.24 -0.59 -8.29
CA HIS A 50 16.68 -0.46 -8.46
C HIS A 50 17.42 -1.17 -7.31
N ASP A 51 18.63 -1.64 -7.61
CA ASP A 51 19.58 -2.19 -6.63
C ASP A 51 19.04 -3.36 -5.78
N LEU A 52 18.14 -4.15 -6.36
CA LEU A 52 17.62 -5.34 -5.71
C LEU A 52 18.70 -6.42 -5.61
N PRO A 53 18.96 -6.99 -4.41
CA PRO A 53 19.85 -8.13 -4.26
C PRO A 53 19.13 -9.40 -4.75
N TRP A 54 19.05 -9.55 -6.08
CA TRP A 54 18.34 -10.64 -6.74
C TRP A 54 18.85 -12.02 -6.32
N ASP A 55 20.16 -12.18 -6.11
CA ASP A 55 20.75 -13.45 -5.69
C ASP A 55 20.22 -13.91 -4.33
N ASP A 56 20.07 -12.99 -3.36
CA ASP A 56 19.48 -13.30 -2.05
C ASP A 56 17.98 -13.58 -2.16
N ALA A 57 17.25 -12.80 -2.97
CA ALA A 57 15.82 -12.98 -3.18
C ALA A 57 15.51 -14.34 -3.84
N ILE A 58 16.23 -14.66 -4.91
CA ILE A 58 16.12 -15.94 -5.63
C ILE A 58 16.59 -17.08 -4.75
N GLY A 59 17.72 -16.93 -4.04
CA GLY A 59 18.24 -17.95 -3.14
C GLY A 59 17.25 -18.32 -2.03
N LYS A 60 16.61 -17.34 -1.39
CA LYS A 60 15.56 -17.57 -0.38
C LYS A 60 14.40 -18.37 -0.95
N VAL A 61 13.95 -17.95 -2.12
CA VAL A 61 12.84 -18.58 -2.84
C VAL A 61 13.15 -20.02 -3.22
N LEU A 62 14.34 -20.29 -3.76
CA LEU A 62 14.80 -21.63 -4.14
C LEU A 62 14.96 -22.54 -2.92
N ASN A 63 15.36 -21.99 -1.78
CA ASN A 63 15.43 -22.69 -0.50
C ASN A 63 14.05 -22.94 0.14
N GLY A 64 12.96 -22.74 -0.59
CA GLY A 64 11.58 -22.93 -0.11
C GLY A 64 11.09 -21.85 0.85
N SER A 65 11.88 -20.80 1.07
CA SER A 65 11.48 -19.61 1.85
C SER A 65 10.80 -18.56 0.96
N ARG A 66 10.34 -17.46 1.56
CA ARG A 66 9.66 -16.37 0.84
C ARG A 66 10.52 -15.12 0.85
N ALA A 67 10.57 -14.43 -0.29
CA ALA A 67 11.14 -13.09 -0.33
C ALA A 67 10.15 -12.13 0.35
N VAL A 68 10.63 -11.31 1.28
CA VAL A 68 9.80 -10.35 1.99
C VAL A 68 10.14 -8.96 1.49
N PHE A 69 9.13 -8.25 1.03
CA PHE A 69 9.20 -6.84 0.69
C PHE A 69 8.40 -6.04 1.71
N ARG A 70 8.76 -4.78 1.88
CA ARG A 70 8.02 -3.85 2.71
C ARG A 70 7.67 -2.62 1.90
N VAL A 71 6.44 -2.14 2.08
CA VAL A 71 5.98 -0.89 1.47
C VAL A 71 5.55 0.04 2.59
N ASP A 72 6.13 1.23 2.62
CA ASP A 72 5.69 2.31 3.49
C ASP A 72 5.08 3.44 2.66
N LEU A 73 4.00 4.00 3.18
CA LEU A 73 3.24 5.09 2.60
C LEU A 73 3.24 6.26 3.57
N VAL A 74 3.59 7.43 3.04
CA VAL A 74 3.48 8.72 3.74
C VAL A 74 2.55 9.62 2.94
N ALA A 75 1.44 10.00 3.55
CA ALA A 75 0.45 10.91 2.98
C ALA A 75 0.06 12.00 3.98
N LYS A 76 -0.52 13.09 3.46
CA LYS A 76 -1.06 14.17 4.29
C LYS A 76 -2.52 14.47 3.89
N PRO A 77 -3.47 13.60 4.27
CA PRO A 77 -4.87 13.80 3.91
C PRO A 77 -5.47 15.04 4.57
N THR A 78 -6.38 15.69 3.85
CA THR A 78 -7.22 16.79 4.33
C THR A 78 -8.68 16.38 4.18
N PHE A 79 -9.44 16.39 5.27
CA PHE A 79 -10.85 16.08 5.23
C PHE A 79 -11.66 17.35 4.98
N ARG A 80 -12.60 17.32 4.05
CA ARG A 80 -13.51 18.43 3.77
C ARG A 80 -14.91 18.08 4.26
N TYR A 81 -15.42 18.94 5.16
CA TYR A 81 -16.74 18.89 5.77
C TYR A 81 -17.56 20.07 5.26
N TRP A 82 -18.52 19.86 4.35
CA TRP A 82 -19.36 20.92 3.76
C TRP A 82 -18.55 22.12 3.22
N LEU A 83 -18.33 23.15 4.05
CA LEU A 83 -17.58 24.38 3.75
C LEU A 83 -16.21 24.50 4.45
N TRP A 84 -15.82 23.56 5.32
CA TRP A 84 -14.60 23.65 6.13
C TRP A 84 -13.62 22.51 5.82
N TYR A 85 -12.33 22.80 5.96
CA TYR A 85 -11.25 21.81 5.84
C TYR A 85 -10.68 21.47 7.22
N SER A 86 -10.39 20.20 7.44
CA SER A 86 -9.69 19.75 8.64
C SER A 86 -8.24 20.22 8.64
N LYS A 87 -7.63 20.24 9.83
CA LYS A 87 -6.17 20.34 9.91
C LYS A 87 -5.54 19.14 9.21
N ARG A 88 -4.47 19.41 8.46
CA ARG A 88 -3.68 18.40 7.79
C ARG A 88 -2.84 17.61 8.80
N ARG A 89 -2.98 16.28 8.81
CA ARG A 89 -2.19 15.39 9.67
C ARG A 89 -1.39 14.42 8.82
N TRP A 90 -0.16 14.12 9.25
CA TRP A 90 0.66 13.13 8.58
C TRP A 90 0.13 11.73 8.88
N LEU A 91 -0.14 10.98 7.82
CA LEU A 91 -0.48 9.57 7.86
C LEU A 91 0.74 8.78 7.40
N ARG A 92 1.24 7.90 8.27
CA ARG A 92 2.32 6.96 7.96
C ARG A 92 1.82 5.56 8.21
N VAL A 93 1.80 4.74 7.16
CA VAL A 93 1.31 3.36 7.20
C VAL A 93 2.30 2.48 6.46
N GLY A 94 2.37 1.21 6.82
CA GLY A 94 3.27 0.29 6.13
C GLY A 94 2.77 -1.14 6.21
N ALA A 95 3.18 -1.96 5.25
CA ALA A 95 2.87 -3.37 5.23
C ALA A 95 4.00 -4.22 4.65
N LYS A 96 4.03 -5.47 5.07
CA LYS A 96 4.92 -6.51 4.54
C LYS A 96 4.20 -7.29 3.44
N VAL A 97 4.93 -7.58 2.37
CA VAL A 97 4.48 -8.29 1.18
C VAL A 97 5.40 -9.48 0.98
N GLU A 98 4.87 -10.68 1.23
CA GLU A 98 5.59 -11.92 0.95
C GLU A 98 5.39 -12.33 -0.50
N VAL A 99 6.49 -12.67 -1.17
CA VAL A 99 6.56 -13.06 -2.57
C VAL A 99 7.08 -14.48 -2.69
N ASP A 100 6.45 -15.25 -3.57
CA ASP A 100 6.78 -16.65 -3.86
C ASP A 100 7.74 -16.81 -5.06
N ALA A 101 8.05 -18.06 -5.39
CA ALA A 101 8.92 -18.41 -6.51
C ALA A 101 8.44 -18.01 -7.89
N THR A 102 7.16 -17.70 -8.03
CA THR A 102 6.59 -17.23 -9.28
C THR A 102 6.67 -15.71 -9.42
N GLY A 103 7.29 -15.02 -8.45
CA GLY A 103 7.33 -13.57 -8.36
C GLY A 103 5.97 -12.97 -7.96
N LYS A 104 5.04 -13.78 -7.45
CA LYS A 104 3.71 -13.32 -7.05
C LYS A 104 3.63 -13.17 -5.55
N LYS A 105 2.82 -12.20 -5.11
CA LYS A 105 2.47 -12.12 -3.69
C LYS A 105 1.75 -13.40 -3.26
N VAL A 106 2.11 -13.92 -2.11
CA VAL A 106 1.52 -15.16 -1.55
C VAL A 106 0.05 -14.93 -1.19
N LYS A 107 -0.27 -13.76 -0.63
CA LYS A 107 -1.64 -13.37 -0.28
C LYS A 107 -2.39 -12.89 -1.52
N LYS A 108 -3.45 -13.60 -1.89
CA LYS A 108 -4.33 -13.21 -3.01
C LYS A 108 -5.05 -11.88 -2.74
N GLU A 109 -5.40 -11.61 -1.48
CA GLU A 109 -6.10 -10.41 -1.05
C GLU A 109 -5.24 -9.14 -1.16
N PRO A 110 -5.86 -7.95 -1.36
CA PRO A 110 -5.17 -6.67 -1.23
C PRO A 110 -4.53 -6.53 0.16
N ILE A 111 -3.37 -5.87 0.23
CA ILE A 111 -2.66 -5.70 1.49
C ILE A 111 -3.11 -4.37 2.10
N PRO A 112 -3.96 -4.38 3.15
CA PRO A 112 -4.40 -3.14 3.76
C PRO A 112 -3.21 -2.49 4.46
N LEU A 113 -2.93 -1.25 4.09
CA LEU A 113 -1.97 -0.43 4.81
C LEU A 113 -2.63 0.09 6.08
N LYS A 114 -2.41 -0.62 7.20
CA LYS A 114 -2.98 -0.22 8.49
C LYS A 114 -2.12 0.87 9.13
N SER A 115 -2.77 1.88 9.68
CA SER A 115 -2.13 2.83 10.58
C SER A 115 -1.84 2.15 11.91
N ALA A 116 -0.62 2.31 12.43
CA ALA A 116 -0.22 1.82 13.75
C ALA A 116 -1.09 2.42 14.88
N ALA A 117 -1.83 3.50 14.61
CA ALA A 117 -2.78 4.09 15.55
C ALA A 117 -4.08 3.28 15.75
N ALA A 118 -4.31 2.21 14.98
CA ALA A 118 -5.56 1.42 15.01
C ALA A 118 -5.51 0.17 15.91
N HIS A 119 -4.51 0.04 16.80
CA HIS A 119 -4.59 -0.94 17.90
C HIS A 119 -5.50 -0.39 19.01
N GLY A 120 -6.79 -0.33 18.69
CA GLY A 120 -7.83 0.20 19.55
C GLY A 120 -9.20 -0.28 19.09
N LEU A 121 -9.49 -1.53 19.44
CA LEU A 121 -10.84 -2.09 19.65
C LEU A 121 -11.78 -2.31 18.44
N ARG A 122 -12.19 -3.59 18.39
CA ARG A 122 -13.55 -4.12 18.21
C ARG A 122 -13.96 -4.51 16.80
N GLY A 123 -14.28 -5.81 16.70
CA GLY A 123 -14.70 -6.49 15.49
C GLY A 123 -16.07 -6.07 14.98
N GLY A 124 -16.32 -6.46 13.75
CA GLY A 124 -17.57 -6.20 13.05
C GLY A 124 -17.51 -6.74 11.63
N SER A 125 -18.21 -7.84 11.42
CA SER A 125 -18.46 -8.53 10.15
C SER A 125 -19.00 -7.58 9.07
N GLY A 126 -18.58 -7.75 7.81
CA GLY A 126 -19.16 -7.00 6.69
C GLY A 126 -18.46 -7.11 5.34
N ARG A 127 -18.80 -8.17 4.59
CA ARG A 127 -18.85 -8.26 3.11
C ARG A 127 -17.62 -7.74 2.33
N MET A 128 -16.70 -8.67 2.05
CA MET A 128 -15.53 -8.52 1.18
C MET A 128 -15.92 -8.36 -0.29
N GLY A 129 -15.66 -7.17 -0.85
CA GLY A 129 -15.69 -6.91 -2.29
C GLY A 129 -14.38 -7.33 -2.95
N VAL A 130 -14.46 -8.38 -3.76
CA VAL A 130 -13.42 -9.04 -4.57
C VAL A 130 -12.88 -8.11 -5.68
N LEU A 131 -11.59 -8.23 -6.06
CA LEU A 131 -11.15 -7.97 -7.44
C LEU A 131 -9.81 -8.65 -7.78
N GLN A 132 -9.81 -9.26 -8.96
CA GLN A 132 -8.99 -10.39 -9.44
C GLN A 132 -7.77 -9.95 -10.26
N VAL A 133 -6.76 -10.84 -10.32
CA VAL A 133 -5.42 -10.68 -10.92
C VAL A 133 -5.38 -11.09 -12.41
N LEU A 134 -4.62 -10.37 -13.24
CA LEU A 134 -3.85 -10.87 -14.41
C LEU A 134 -2.61 -9.95 -14.59
N LEU A 135 -1.39 -10.45 -14.33
CA LEU A 135 -0.39 -11.13 -15.17
C LEU A 135 0.46 -10.15 -16.02
N GLY A 136 1.76 -10.11 -15.70
CA GLY A 136 2.79 -9.16 -16.15
C GLY A 136 3.58 -8.68 -14.92
N PHE A 137 4.91 -8.67 -14.99
CA PHE A 137 5.85 -8.39 -13.88
C PHE A 137 5.82 -6.91 -13.44
N VAL A 138 4.65 -6.45 -13.03
CA VAL A 138 4.32 -5.07 -12.72
C VAL A 138 3.83 -5.06 -11.28
N LEU A 139 4.52 -4.33 -10.41
CA LEU A 139 4.07 -4.06 -9.05
C LEU A 139 2.86 -3.10 -9.11
N SER A 140 1.72 -3.60 -9.60
CA SER A 140 0.46 -2.89 -9.72
C SER A 140 -0.07 -2.57 -8.33
N LEU A 141 0.26 -1.39 -7.83
CA LEU A 141 -0.17 -0.94 -6.52
C LEU A 141 -1.57 -0.34 -6.62
N VAL A 142 -2.59 -1.15 -6.36
CA VAL A 142 -3.96 -0.67 -6.19
C VAL A 142 -4.12 -0.13 -4.78
N LEU A 143 -3.94 1.18 -4.59
CA LEU A 143 -4.27 1.85 -3.33
C LEU A 143 -5.79 1.90 -3.15
N CYS A 144 -6.31 1.12 -2.21
CA CYS A 144 -7.60 1.38 -1.57
C CYS A 144 -7.33 1.85 -0.14
N ILE A 145 -7.44 3.16 0.09
CA ILE A 145 -7.42 3.73 1.43
C ILE A 145 -8.87 3.72 1.93
N ASN A 146 -9.14 2.97 3.00
CA ASN A 146 -10.45 2.83 3.64
C ASN A 146 -10.50 3.68 4.92
#